data_AF-A0A835THZ0-F1
#
_entry.id   AF-A0A835THZ0-F1
#
_cell.length_a   1.000
_cell.length_b   1.000
_cell.length_c   1.000
_cell.angle_alpha   90.00
_cell.angle_beta   90.00
_cell.angle_gamma   90.00
#
_symmetry.space_group_name_H-M   'P 1'
#
loop_
_entity.id
_entity.type
_entity.pdbx_description
1 polymer ?
#
loop_
_entity_poly.entity_id
_entity_poly.type
_entity_poly.pdbx_seq_one_letter_code
_entity_poly.pdbx_strand_id
1 'polypeptide(L)'
;MLKSSSFLGGLGCQTRVQRNFPARSNRNLRVTARATAERAALQRSTPSADAVAEESPARPYEASLPYQAATQRLDELLEQASWCSEDEALQHEVSSLIPELKLTLATNVGSLMALSAFVLCWVTGEDPLGGITLHSHSLDAAALGAGFAAPLLLCSVLSRLAPVRAAFPVLADLQDTTAGVVRPLLNDLDNTQLLLLALVLVPPALMLLLPTVHGCLAVAGAIAAVDLTQPLPGLEGGGRRLPVEWLGAQGWLHVPLAARRVLGALVPALCSAFYAGHVATRRLDVNVHQAWALREAWAGADRYFLHAAAERVAERPEILKPGSRSSGAAPAAPAARPAAAPPAQGMGGPVTVTFASMGSGEPAAWGAGAAELEEAAEEAPPPGALRQLGADMADAFRTVSALWMLSRRRVARLGYVLTCLNVSYLYIIWHTTHDLAAPITAGLLLALTELLLIQHYDVGGASVRSRPAAAGAAAPERNGGDRD
;
A
#
# COMPACT_ATOMS: atom_id res chain seq x y z
N MET A 1 6.17 -27.58 41.46
CA MET A 1 4.97 -28.36 41.10
C MET A 1 3.98 -27.44 40.43
N LEU A 2 3.71 -27.73 39.15
CA LEU A 2 2.89 -26.95 38.24
C LEU A 2 1.41 -26.95 38.67
N LYS A 3 0.75 -25.80 38.64
CA LYS A 3 -0.71 -25.72 38.49
C LYS A 3 -1.02 -24.96 37.21
N SER A 4 -1.25 -25.77 36.19
CA SER A 4 -1.91 -25.42 34.93
C SER A 4 -3.34 -25.00 35.23
N SER A 5 -3.76 -23.85 34.72
CA SER A 5 -5.16 -23.43 34.69
C SER A 5 -5.53 -23.04 33.27
N SER A 6 -6.12 -24.03 32.61
CA SER A 6 -6.92 -23.96 31.40
C SER A 6 -8.07 -22.96 31.59
N PHE A 7 -8.24 -22.02 30.66
CA PHE A 7 -9.50 -21.30 30.50
C PHE A 7 -9.86 -21.27 29.01
N LEU A 8 -10.74 -22.20 28.65
CA LEU A 8 -11.45 -22.32 27.38
C LEU A 8 -12.91 -22.58 27.76
N GLY A 9 -13.83 -21.79 27.20
CA GLY A 9 -15.27 -21.85 27.42
C GLY A 9 -15.80 -20.41 27.44
N GLY A 10 -16.53 -19.91 26.45
CA GLY A 10 -17.53 -20.57 25.61
C GLY A 10 -18.84 -19.84 25.88
N LEU A 11 -19.19 -18.85 25.06
CA LEU A 11 -20.52 -18.22 25.01
C LEU A 11 -20.78 -17.79 23.57
N GLY A 12 -21.70 -18.50 22.92
CA GLY A 12 -22.28 -18.07 21.66
C GLY A 12 -23.45 -17.11 21.90
N CYS A 13 -23.74 -16.27 20.90
CA CYS A 13 -25.11 -15.98 20.49
C CYS A 13 -25.06 -15.32 19.10
N GLN A 14 -25.62 -16.02 18.11
CA GLN A 14 -25.99 -15.42 16.83
C GLN A 14 -27.12 -14.42 17.06
N THR A 15 -26.87 -13.15 16.76
CA THR A 15 -27.93 -12.19 16.40
C THR A 15 -27.61 -11.59 15.05
N ARG A 16 -28.28 -12.14 14.03
CA ARG A 16 -28.30 -11.64 12.66
C ARG A 16 -29.12 -10.34 12.63
N VAL A 17 -28.46 -9.23 12.95
CA VAL A 17 -29.02 -7.88 12.72
C VAL A 17 -28.60 -7.46 11.31
N GLN A 18 -29.50 -7.61 10.34
CA GLN A 18 -29.39 -6.88 9.07
C GLN A 18 -29.56 -5.38 9.36
N ARG A 19 -28.45 -4.69 9.57
CA ARG A 19 -28.40 -3.23 9.51
C ARG A 19 -27.78 -2.84 8.18
N ASN A 20 -28.56 -2.12 7.38
CA ASN A 20 -28.08 -1.42 6.19
C ASN A 20 -27.03 -0.39 6.64
N PHE A 21 -25.75 -0.73 6.51
CA PHE A 21 -24.65 0.16 6.81
C PHE A 21 -24.11 0.82 5.53
N PRO A 22 -23.87 2.14 5.53
CA PRO A 22 -23.31 2.81 4.37
C PRO A 22 -21.80 2.53 4.24
N ALA A 23 -21.42 1.85 3.15
CA ALA A 23 -20.04 1.65 2.72
C ALA A 23 -19.31 3.00 2.48
N ARG A 24 -18.56 3.49 3.47
CA ARG A 24 -17.85 4.78 3.40
C ARG A 24 -16.31 4.71 3.43
N SER A 25 -15.69 3.57 3.74
CA SER A 25 -14.23 3.51 3.91
C SER A 25 -13.41 3.33 2.61
N ASN A 26 -13.97 2.71 1.56
CA ASN A 26 -13.20 2.37 0.34
C ASN A 26 -13.07 3.49 -0.72
N ARG A 27 -13.45 4.74 -0.44
CA ARG A 27 -13.52 5.79 -1.48
C ARG A 27 -12.16 6.34 -1.96
N ASN A 28 -11.10 6.27 -1.16
CA ASN A 28 -9.82 6.89 -1.53
C ASN A 28 -8.99 6.00 -2.48
N LEU A 29 -9.09 4.67 -2.37
CA LEU A 29 -8.49 3.72 -3.32
C LEU A 29 -9.13 3.77 -4.72
N ARG A 30 -10.40 4.17 -4.79
CA ARG A 30 -11.16 4.32 -6.05
C ARG A 30 -10.61 5.44 -6.95
N VAL A 31 -9.88 6.41 -6.40
CA VAL A 31 -9.40 7.58 -7.16
C VAL A 31 -8.09 7.28 -7.87
N THR A 32 -7.20 6.48 -7.30
CA THR A 32 -5.86 6.26 -7.85
C THR A 32 -5.80 5.13 -8.88
N ALA A 33 -6.58 4.05 -8.70
CA ALA A 33 -6.79 3.05 -9.76
C ALA A 33 -7.47 3.67 -10.99
N ARG A 34 -8.46 4.56 -10.77
CA ARG A 34 -9.13 5.30 -11.84
C ARG A 34 -8.20 6.29 -12.53
N ALA A 35 -7.43 7.09 -11.78
CA ALA A 35 -6.50 8.06 -12.36
C ALA A 35 -5.33 7.41 -13.11
N THR A 36 -4.88 6.23 -12.67
CA THR A 36 -3.82 5.46 -13.38
C THR A 36 -4.37 4.74 -14.60
N ALA A 37 -5.59 4.19 -14.55
CA ALA A 37 -6.26 3.62 -15.71
C ALA A 37 -6.64 4.68 -16.75
N GLU A 38 -7.18 5.83 -16.32
CA GLU A 38 -7.47 6.98 -17.19
C GLU A 38 -6.17 7.56 -17.77
N ARG A 39 -5.07 7.67 -17.01
CA ARG A 39 -3.76 8.07 -17.57
C ARG A 39 -3.19 7.05 -18.55
N ALA A 40 -3.31 5.76 -18.29
CA ALA A 40 -2.86 4.72 -19.22
C ALA A 40 -3.70 4.73 -20.52
N ALA A 41 -4.99 5.02 -20.41
CA ALA A 41 -5.86 5.23 -21.56
C ALA A 41 -5.51 6.52 -22.33
N LEU A 42 -5.23 7.63 -21.62
CA LEU A 42 -4.86 8.92 -22.20
C LEU A 42 -3.44 8.93 -22.81
N GLN A 43 -2.48 8.20 -22.25
CA GLN A 43 -1.13 8.06 -22.81
C GLN A 43 -1.10 7.22 -24.08
N ARG A 44 -2.10 6.36 -24.30
CA ARG A 44 -2.27 5.66 -25.58
C ARG A 44 -2.92 6.53 -26.65
N SER A 45 -3.51 7.66 -26.28
CA SER A 45 -4.33 8.48 -27.18
C SER A 45 -3.74 9.85 -27.52
N THR A 46 -2.46 10.14 -27.25
CA THR A 46 -1.82 11.37 -27.72
C THR A 46 -1.54 11.28 -29.23
N PRO A 47 -2.30 11.98 -30.09
CA PRO A 47 -2.03 12.03 -31.52
C PRO A 47 -0.93 13.06 -31.77
N SER A 48 -0.15 12.82 -32.82
CA SER A 48 0.81 13.78 -33.39
C SER A 48 0.10 15.10 -33.74
N ALA A 49 0.75 16.22 -33.43
CA ALA A 49 0.16 17.55 -33.32
C ALA A 49 -0.19 18.26 -34.65
N ASP A 50 -0.27 17.55 -35.78
CA ASP A 50 -0.51 18.17 -37.09
C ASP A 50 -1.78 17.60 -37.76
N ALA A 51 -2.96 17.97 -37.25
CA ALA A 51 -4.20 17.87 -38.02
C ALA A 51 -5.25 18.87 -37.50
N VAL A 52 -5.37 19.99 -38.21
CA VAL A 52 -6.43 20.99 -38.10
C VAL A 52 -7.63 20.50 -38.90
N ALA A 53 -8.80 20.35 -38.27
CA ALA A 53 -10.10 20.87 -38.71
C ALA A 53 -11.27 20.14 -38.02
N GLU A 54 -12.31 20.93 -37.74
CA GLU A 54 -13.53 20.65 -37.00
C GLU A 54 -14.27 19.36 -37.39
N GLU A 55 -14.18 18.34 -36.54
CA GLU A 55 -15.23 17.35 -36.37
C GLU A 55 -15.28 17.04 -34.87
N SER A 56 -16.42 17.29 -34.23
CA SER A 56 -16.58 17.11 -32.78
C SER A 56 -16.23 15.65 -32.45
N PRO A 57 -15.11 15.37 -31.75
CA PRO A 57 -14.60 14.03 -31.66
C PRO A 57 -15.65 13.19 -30.93
N ALA A 58 -16.17 12.18 -31.63
CA ALA A 58 -17.03 11.16 -31.07
C ALA A 58 -16.44 10.71 -29.73
N ARG A 59 -17.24 10.82 -28.68
CA ARG A 59 -16.77 10.69 -27.29
C ARG A 59 -15.98 9.38 -27.15
N PRO A 60 -14.73 9.39 -26.63
CA PRO A 60 -13.93 8.18 -26.37
C PRO A 60 -14.49 7.30 -25.23
N TYR A 61 -15.82 7.27 -25.05
CA TYR A 61 -16.52 6.71 -23.91
C TYR A 61 -16.65 5.18 -23.98
N GLU A 62 -16.73 4.59 -25.17
CA GLU A 62 -17.06 3.16 -25.32
C GLU A 62 -15.91 2.21 -24.97
N ALA A 63 -14.66 2.55 -25.33
CA ALA A 63 -13.49 1.74 -24.99
C ALA A 63 -13.17 1.72 -23.48
N SER A 64 -13.74 2.65 -22.71
CA SER A 64 -13.53 2.76 -21.26
C SER A 64 -14.43 1.83 -20.44
N LEU A 65 -15.54 1.34 -21.03
CA LEU A 65 -16.52 0.49 -20.36
C LEU A 65 -15.97 -0.83 -19.79
N PRO A 66 -15.17 -1.64 -20.52
CA PRO A 66 -14.64 -2.89 -19.97
C PRO A 66 -13.71 -2.65 -18.79
N TYR A 67 -12.85 -1.62 -18.87
CA TYR A 67 -11.93 -1.25 -17.78
C TYR A 67 -12.66 -0.68 -16.57
N GLN A 68 -13.71 0.13 -16.76
CA GLN A 68 -14.54 0.62 -15.66
C GLN A 68 -15.27 -0.52 -14.93
N ALA A 69 -15.85 -1.45 -15.69
CA ALA A 69 -16.51 -2.62 -15.14
C ALA A 69 -15.54 -3.55 -14.41
N ALA A 70 -14.36 -3.78 -14.99
CA ALA A 70 -13.28 -4.51 -14.37
C ALA A 70 -12.81 -3.86 -13.05
N THR A 71 -12.69 -2.53 -13.02
CA THR A 71 -12.28 -1.78 -11.82
C THR A 71 -13.34 -1.88 -10.73
N GLN A 72 -14.62 -1.67 -11.08
CA GLN A 72 -15.73 -1.84 -10.13
C GLN A 72 -15.76 -3.25 -9.54
N ARG A 73 -15.59 -4.27 -10.40
CA ARG A 73 -15.55 -5.65 -9.95
C ARG A 73 -14.36 -5.94 -9.05
N LEU A 74 -13.19 -5.40 -9.40
CA LEU A 74 -12.01 -5.51 -8.56
C LEU A 74 -12.26 -4.89 -7.18
N ASP A 75 -12.86 -3.70 -7.12
CA ASP A 75 -13.19 -3.03 -5.86
C ASP A 75 -14.16 -3.86 -5.01
N GLU A 76 -15.22 -4.41 -5.61
CA GLU A 76 -16.15 -5.30 -4.92
C GLU A 76 -15.47 -6.55 -4.38
N LEU A 77 -14.60 -7.18 -5.18
CA LEU A 77 -13.87 -8.37 -4.76
C LEU A 77 -12.89 -8.07 -3.63
N LEU A 78 -12.19 -6.92 -3.70
CA LEU A 78 -11.28 -6.50 -2.64
C LEU A 78 -12.02 -6.16 -1.35
N GLU A 79 -13.21 -5.53 -1.44
CA GLU A 79 -14.09 -5.25 -0.31
C GLU A 79 -14.66 -6.54 0.30
N GLN A 80 -15.07 -7.51 -0.52
CA GLN A 80 -15.52 -8.81 -0.04
C GLN A 80 -14.38 -9.62 0.61
N ALA A 81 -13.19 -9.60 -0.01
CA ALA A 81 -12.02 -10.29 0.53
C ALA A 81 -11.54 -9.64 1.84
N SER A 82 -11.75 -8.34 2.00
CA SER A 82 -11.41 -7.62 3.22
C SER A 82 -12.40 -7.87 4.35
N TRP A 83 -13.70 -8.06 4.06
CA TRP A 83 -14.71 -8.43 5.07
C TRP A 83 -14.44 -9.80 5.71
N CYS A 84 -13.80 -10.70 4.96
CA CYS A 84 -13.37 -12.00 5.46
C CYS A 84 -12.07 -11.93 6.27
N SER A 85 -11.42 -10.76 6.36
CA SER A 85 -10.21 -10.61 7.14
C SER A 85 -10.56 -10.27 8.59
N GLU A 86 -9.98 -11.03 9.52
CA GLU A 86 -10.04 -10.75 10.96
C GLU A 86 -9.58 -9.31 11.27
N ASP A 87 -8.68 -8.77 10.44
CA ASP A 87 -8.19 -7.39 10.53
C ASP A 87 -9.31 -6.35 10.42
N GLU A 88 -10.31 -6.54 9.55
CA GLU A 88 -11.42 -5.58 9.44
C GLU A 88 -12.41 -5.67 10.59
N ALA A 89 -12.68 -6.89 11.07
CA ALA A 89 -13.49 -7.08 12.27
C ALA A 89 -12.84 -6.38 13.48
N LEU A 90 -11.52 -6.54 13.63
CA LEU A 90 -10.73 -5.86 14.65
C LEU A 90 -10.71 -4.35 14.44
N GLN A 91 -10.54 -3.86 13.22
CA GLN A 91 -10.60 -2.42 12.92
C GLN A 91 -11.98 -1.84 13.25
N HIS A 92 -13.05 -2.57 12.95
CA HIS A 92 -14.40 -2.12 13.26
C HIS A 92 -14.65 -2.11 14.77
N GLU A 93 -14.23 -3.16 15.47
CA GLU A 93 -14.30 -3.23 16.93
C GLU A 93 -13.52 -2.06 17.55
N VAL A 94 -12.26 -1.86 17.15
CA VAL A 94 -11.42 -0.74 17.60
C VAL A 94 -12.07 0.59 17.28
N SER A 95 -12.62 0.77 16.09
CA SER A 95 -13.29 2.03 15.71
C SER A 95 -14.49 2.35 16.59
N SER A 96 -15.19 1.32 17.08
CA SER A 96 -16.38 1.43 17.93
C SER A 96 -16.07 1.60 19.42
N LEU A 97 -14.80 1.41 19.82
CA LEU A 97 -14.39 1.60 21.21
C LEU A 97 -14.50 3.06 21.63
N ILE A 98 -14.82 3.26 22.90
CA ILE A 98 -14.75 4.56 23.56
C ILE A 98 -13.29 5.05 23.54
N PRO A 99 -13.02 6.35 23.34
CA PRO A 99 -11.67 6.94 23.36
C PRO A 99 -10.77 6.46 24.51
N GLU A 100 -11.32 6.37 25.72
CA GLU A 100 -10.60 5.92 26.92
C GLU A 100 -10.10 4.46 26.80
N LEU A 101 -10.92 3.58 26.20
CA LEU A 101 -10.55 2.19 25.95
C LEU A 101 -9.47 2.09 24.86
N LYS A 102 -9.53 2.93 23.83
CA LYS A 102 -8.47 3.03 22.80
C LYS A 102 -7.13 3.41 23.42
N LEU A 103 -7.12 4.44 24.28
CA LEU A 103 -5.92 4.87 25.01
C LEU A 103 -5.42 3.80 25.99
N THR A 104 -6.32 3.11 26.68
CA THR A 104 -5.97 2.00 27.57
C THR A 104 -5.31 0.85 26.80
N LEU A 105 -5.88 0.47 25.65
CA LEU A 105 -5.30 -0.53 24.76
C LEU A 105 -3.91 -0.11 24.27
N ALA A 106 -3.76 1.13 23.81
CA ALA A 106 -2.47 1.67 23.40
C ALA A 106 -1.46 1.67 24.56
N THR A 107 -1.90 1.97 25.78
CA THR A 107 -1.07 1.95 26.99
C THR A 107 -0.62 0.55 27.37
N ASN A 108 -1.51 -0.44 27.23
CA ASN A 108 -1.16 -1.84 27.43
C ASN A 108 -0.14 -2.32 26.38
N VAL A 109 -0.31 -1.95 25.11
CA VAL A 109 0.66 -2.28 24.05
C VAL A 109 1.99 -1.56 24.31
N GLY A 110 1.98 -0.27 24.59
CA GLY A 110 3.17 0.52 24.88
C GLY A 110 3.95 0.01 26.09
N SER A 111 3.26 -0.36 27.18
CA SER A 111 3.88 -0.96 28.37
C SER A 111 4.47 -2.35 28.10
N LEU A 112 3.81 -3.20 27.30
CA LEU A 112 4.38 -4.47 26.86
C LEU A 112 5.63 -4.27 26.00
N MET A 113 5.62 -3.29 25.10
CA MET A 113 6.79 -2.93 24.29
C MET A 113 7.93 -2.43 25.18
N ALA A 114 7.65 -1.54 26.12
CA ALA A 114 8.65 -1.04 27.07
C ALA A 114 9.23 -2.19 27.90
N LEU A 115 8.38 -3.05 28.49
CA LEU A 115 8.81 -4.22 29.25
C LEU A 115 9.72 -5.14 28.41
N SER A 116 9.33 -5.42 27.17
CA SER A 116 10.14 -6.23 26.25
C SER A 116 11.50 -5.59 25.97
N ALA A 117 11.54 -4.26 25.82
CA ALA A 117 12.78 -3.53 25.63
C ALA A 117 13.67 -3.60 26.87
N PHE A 118 13.12 -3.41 28.07
CA PHE A 118 13.85 -3.56 29.33
C PHE A 118 14.44 -4.96 29.49
N VAL A 119 13.66 -6.01 29.23
CA VAL A 119 14.13 -7.39 29.33
C VAL A 119 15.27 -7.67 28.34
N LEU A 120 15.13 -7.21 27.09
CA LEU A 120 16.17 -7.39 26.07
C LEU A 120 17.45 -6.64 26.44
N CYS A 121 17.36 -5.36 26.81
CA CYS A 121 18.50 -4.57 27.24
C CYS A 121 19.17 -5.17 28.49
N TRP A 122 18.39 -5.67 29.44
CA TRP A 122 18.91 -6.37 30.63
C TRP A 122 19.72 -7.61 30.24
N VAL A 123 19.22 -8.41 29.29
CA VAL A 123 19.92 -9.60 28.79
C VAL A 123 21.19 -9.24 28.01
N THR A 124 21.19 -8.13 27.28
CA THR A 124 22.36 -7.69 26.50
C THR A 124 23.34 -6.84 27.30
N GLY A 125 22.99 -6.42 28.52
CA GLY A 125 23.80 -5.54 29.36
C GLY A 125 23.80 -4.07 28.91
N GLU A 126 22.84 -3.67 28.07
CA GLU A 126 22.70 -2.29 27.60
C GLU A 126 21.79 -1.48 28.52
N ASP A 127 21.95 -0.15 28.53
CA ASP A 127 21.04 0.73 29.24
C ASP A 127 19.68 0.81 28.49
N PRO A 128 18.57 0.33 29.07
CA PRO A 128 17.25 0.42 28.44
C PRO A 128 16.78 1.85 28.20
N LEU A 129 17.25 2.81 29.01
CA LEU A 129 16.91 4.22 28.89
C LEU A 129 17.78 4.95 27.86
N GLY A 130 18.82 4.29 27.32
CA GLY A 130 19.67 4.83 26.28
C GLY A 130 20.30 6.18 26.64
N GLY A 131 20.66 6.38 27.92
CA GLY A 131 21.29 7.61 28.42
C GLY A 131 20.34 8.68 28.96
N ILE A 132 19.02 8.46 29.00
CA ILE A 132 18.09 9.43 29.60
C ILE A 132 18.38 9.58 31.09
N THR A 133 18.60 10.81 31.53
CA THR A 133 18.76 11.15 32.94
C THR A 133 17.79 12.26 33.35
N LEU A 134 17.54 12.43 34.65
CA LEU A 134 16.70 13.52 35.17
C LEU A 134 17.45 14.88 35.25
N HIS A 135 18.56 15.03 34.53
CA HIS A 135 19.39 16.23 34.56
C HIS A 135 19.02 17.20 33.42
N SER A 136 19.48 18.45 33.54
CA SER A 136 19.32 19.48 32.49
C SER A 136 19.89 19.03 31.14
N HIS A 137 20.90 18.14 31.13
CA HIS A 137 21.47 17.59 29.91
C HIS A 137 20.43 16.89 29.02
N SER A 138 19.52 16.10 29.60
CA SER A 138 18.49 15.41 28.81
C SER A 138 17.41 16.36 28.30
N LEU A 139 17.19 17.48 28.99
CA LEU A 139 16.35 18.57 28.49
C LEU A 139 17.01 19.27 27.30
N ASP A 140 18.32 19.53 27.36
CA ASP A 140 19.08 20.10 26.24
C ASP A 140 19.10 19.15 25.04
N ALA A 141 19.26 17.84 25.28
CA ALA A 141 19.16 16.82 24.24
C ALA A 141 17.76 16.76 23.61
N ALA A 142 16.69 16.85 24.41
CA ALA A 142 15.33 16.95 23.90
C ALA A 142 15.12 18.19 23.03
N ALA A 143 15.69 19.34 23.43
CA ALA A 143 15.64 20.57 22.64
C ALA A 143 16.38 20.42 21.29
N LEU A 144 17.54 19.76 21.27
CA LEU A 144 18.24 19.39 20.03
C LEU A 144 17.38 18.45 19.17
N GLY A 145 16.73 17.47 19.79
CA GLY A 145 15.78 16.56 19.16
C GLY A 145 14.64 17.31 18.46
N ALA A 146 14.08 18.33 19.09
CA ALA A 146 13.08 19.19 18.47
C ALA A 146 13.62 19.93 17.23
N GLY A 147 14.89 20.39 17.28
CA GLY A 147 15.58 20.96 16.12
C GLY A 147 15.74 19.95 14.98
N PHE A 148 16.15 18.72 15.28
CA PHE A 148 16.26 17.64 14.30
C PHE A 148 14.90 17.17 13.75
N ALA A 149 13.79 17.42 14.45
CA ALA A 149 12.46 17.12 13.94
C ALA A 149 12.08 18.01 12.74
N ALA A 150 12.53 19.27 12.73
CA ALA A 150 12.12 20.27 11.73
C ALA A 150 12.19 19.80 10.26
N PRO A 151 13.28 19.19 9.76
CA PRO A 151 13.32 18.67 8.39
C PRO A 151 12.30 17.55 8.15
N LEU A 152 12.07 16.66 9.11
CA LEU A 152 11.07 15.58 8.99
C LEU A 152 9.65 16.15 8.93
N LEU A 153 9.36 17.13 9.78
CA LEU A 153 8.08 17.84 9.81
C LEU A 153 7.82 18.57 8.49
N LEU A 154 8.84 19.27 7.98
CA LEU A 154 8.74 19.96 6.70
C LEU A 154 8.50 18.96 5.56
N CYS A 155 9.25 17.87 5.49
CA CYS A 155 9.04 16.82 4.50
C CYS A 155 7.63 16.21 4.60
N SER A 156 7.15 15.93 5.81
CA SER A 156 5.80 15.42 6.06
C SER A 156 4.72 16.37 5.53
N VAL A 157 4.76 17.65 5.92
CA VAL A 157 3.79 18.66 5.48
C VAL A 157 3.84 18.88 3.96
N LEU A 158 5.05 19.04 3.40
CA LEU A 158 5.23 19.25 1.96
C LEU A 158 4.74 18.05 1.14
N SER A 159 4.95 16.83 1.64
CA SER A 159 4.52 15.61 0.96
C SER A 159 3.00 15.50 0.79
N ARG A 160 2.21 16.25 1.57
CA ARG A 160 0.73 16.26 1.52
C ARG A 160 0.16 17.37 0.64
N LEU A 161 0.99 18.25 0.10
CA LEU A 161 0.55 19.29 -0.82
C LEU A 161 -0.01 18.67 -2.11
N ALA A 162 -1.13 19.19 -2.61
CA ALA A 162 -1.77 18.75 -3.85
C ALA A 162 -0.81 18.64 -5.06
N PRO A 163 0.09 19.61 -5.35
CA PRO A 163 1.04 19.46 -6.46
C PRO A 163 2.00 18.28 -6.28
N VAL A 164 2.47 18.04 -5.05
CA VAL A 164 3.39 16.93 -4.75
C VAL A 164 2.65 15.59 -4.87
N ARG A 165 1.42 15.49 -4.37
CA ARG A 165 0.58 14.29 -4.52
C ARG A 165 0.27 13.99 -5.99
N ALA A 166 0.04 15.02 -6.82
CA ALA A 166 -0.19 14.86 -8.25
C ALA A 166 1.07 14.40 -9.01
N ALA A 167 2.26 14.86 -8.58
CA ALA A 167 3.55 14.48 -9.14
C ALA A 167 4.00 13.07 -8.70
N PHE A 168 3.71 12.68 -7.46
CA PHE A 168 4.12 11.41 -6.85
C PHE A 168 2.91 10.59 -6.39
N PRO A 169 2.18 9.93 -7.31
CA PRO A 169 0.96 9.20 -6.97
C PRO A 169 1.21 8.03 -6.00
N VAL A 170 2.37 7.38 -6.08
CA VAL A 170 2.74 6.29 -5.16
C VAL A 170 2.87 6.78 -3.72
N LEU A 171 3.35 8.01 -3.53
CA LEU A 171 3.45 8.63 -2.21
C LEU A 171 2.07 9.00 -1.67
N ALA A 172 1.19 9.51 -2.53
CA ALA A 172 -0.21 9.76 -2.16
C ALA A 172 -0.93 8.46 -1.76
N ASP A 173 -0.77 7.39 -2.54
CA ASP A 173 -1.32 6.06 -2.23
C ASP A 173 -0.78 5.52 -0.90
N LEU A 174 0.51 5.73 -0.62
CA LEU A 174 1.13 5.36 0.65
C LEU A 174 0.48 6.12 1.81
N GLN A 175 0.34 7.45 1.70
CA GLN A 175 -0.28 8.30 2.73
C GLN A 175 -1.75 7.95 2.96
N ASP A 176 -2.50 7.67 1.89
CA ASP A 176 -3.91 7.29 2.00
C ASP A 176 -4.05 5.90 2.65
N THR A 177 -3.13 4.98 2.36
CA THR A 177 -3.09 3.65 3.00
C THR A 177 -2.72 3.74 4.47
N THR A 178 -1.69 4.52 4.83
CA THR A 178 -1.30 4.71 6.24
C THR A 178 -2.39 5.43 7.02
N ALA A 179 -3.03 6.46 6.43
CA ALA A 179 -4.18 7.12 7.02
C ALA A 179 -5.32 6.12 7.26
N GLY A 180 -5.63 5.25 6.29
CA GLY A 180 -6.66 4.21 6.43
C GLY A 180 -6.41 3.25 7.59
N VAL A 181 -5.15 2.85 7.81
CA VAL A 181 -4.76 1.95 8.91
C VAL A 181 -4.85 2.65 10.27
N VAL A 182 -4.46 3.92 10.35
CA VAL A 182 -4.38 4.65 11.62
C VAL A 182 -5.74 5.25 12.02
N ARG A 183 -6.60 5.59 11.06
CA ARG A 183 -7.87 6.29 11.26
C ARG A 183 -8.81 5.64 12.30
N PRO A 184 -9.03 4.30 12.34
CA PRO A 184 -9.86 3.68 13.37
C PRO A 184 -9.44 4.04 14.80
N LEU A 185 -8.12 4.21 15.02
CA LEU A 185 -7.56 4.60 16.31
C LEU A 185 -7.76 6.10 16.61
N LEU A 186 -7.83 6.95 15.58
CA LEU A 186 -7.94 8.41 15.75
C LEU A 186 -9.38 8.92 15.85
N ASN A 187 -10.34 8.14 15.35
CA ASN A 187 -11.75 8.53 15.40
C ASN A 187 -12.15 8.82 16.86
N ASP A 188 -12.80 9.98 17.04
CA ASP A 188 -13.31 10.48 18.32
C ASP A 188 -12.24 10.84 19.38
N LEU A 189 -10.96 10.94 18.98
CA LEU A 189 -9.90 11.43 19.86
C LEU A 189 -9.72 12.94 19.78
N ASP A 190 -9.70 13.60 20.93
CA ASP A 190 -9.31 14.99 21.07
C ASP A 190 -7.79 15.18 20.87
N ASN A 191 -7.35 16.40 20.58
CA ASN A 191 -5.92 16.72 20.39
C ASN A 191 -5.05 16.33 21.61
N THR A 192 -5.59 16.43 22.82
CA THR A 192 -4.91 16.01 24.06
C THR A 192 -4.76 14.49 24.12
N GLN A 193 -5.79 13.76 23.71
CA GLN A 193 -5.78 12.30 23.64
C GLN A 193 -4.84 11.80 22.54
N LEU A 194 -4.75 12.51 21.41
CA LEU A 194 -3.76 12.23 20.37
C LEU A 194 -2.33 12.42 20.87
N LEU A 195 -2.07 13.47 21.65
CA LEU A 195 -0.77 13.65 22.29
C LEU A 195 -0.46 12.51 23.26
N LEU A 196 -1.43 12.10 24.10
CA LEU A 196 -1.28 10.96 24.99
C LEU A 196 -1.01 9.66 24.22
N LEU A 197 -1.74 9.42 23.13
CA LEU A 197 -1.53 8.26 22.26
C LEU A 197 -0.10 8.24 21.69
N ALA A 198 0.39 9.39 21.21
CA ALA A 198 1.76 9.51 20.72
C ALA A 198 2.80 9.29 21.83
N LEU A 199 2.60 9.88 23.02
CA LEU A 199 3.47 9.72 24.18
C LEU A 199 3.53 8.27 24.68
N VAL A 200 2.45 7.51 24.51
CA VAL A 200 2.37 6.12 24.95
C VAL A 200 3.00 5.15 23.94
N LEU A 201 2.93 5.45 22.65
CA LEU A 201 3.41 4.55 21.60
C LEU A 201 4.85 4.84 21.15
N VAL A 202 5.21 6.12 21.03
CA VAL A 202 6.51 6.51 20.43
C VAL A 202 7.70 6.16 21.32
N PRO A 203 7.74 6.54 22.62
CA PRO A 203 8.90 6.24 23.45
C PRO A 203 9.15 4.73 23.59
N PRO A 204 8.16 3.87 23.90
CA PRO A 204 8.40 2.42 23.96
C PRO A 204 8.85 1.81 22.64
N ALA A 205 8.31 2.30 21.50
CA ALA A 205 8.76 1.84 20.19
C ALA A 205 10.23 2.22 19.92
N LEU A 206 10.66 3.42 20.34
CA LEU A 206 12.05 3.84 20.19
C LEU A 206 12.99 3.13 21.17
N MET A 207 12.57 2.90 22.41
CA MET A 207 13.31 2.06 23.35
C MET A 207 13.49 0.64 22.77
N LEU A 208 12.46 0.08 22.14
CA LEU A 208 12.59 -1.21 21.49
C LEU A 208 13.50 -1.14 20.26
N LEU A 209 13.39 -0.14 19.39
CA LEU A 209 14.13 -0.11 18.13
C LEU A 209 15.60 0.32 18.26
N LEU A 210 15.94 1.15 19.24
CA LEU A 210 17.28 1.75 19.34
C LEU A 210 18.20 0.95 20.28
N PRO A 211 18.06 1.03 21.62
CA PRO A 211 18.98 0.35 22.52
C PRO A 211 18.89 -1.18 22.45
N THR A 212 17.72 -1.79 22.25
CA THR A 212 17.64 -3.26 22.20
C THR A 212 18.30 -3.84 20.95
N VAL A 213 18.15 -3.19 19.80
CA VAL A 213 18.78 -3.65 18.56
C VAL A 213 20.29 -3.46 18.63
N HIS A 214 20.74 -2.36 19.23
CA HIS A 214 22.15 -2.14 19.53
C HIS A 214 22.73 -3.28 20.38
N GLY A 215 22.11 -3.59 21.52
CA GLY A 215 22.55 -4.65 22.41
C GLY A 215 22.51 -6.04 21.77
N CYS A 216 21.43 -6.37 21.06
CA CYS A 216 21.30 -7.67 20.38
C CYS A 216 22.42 -7.88 19.35
N LEU A 217 22.78 -6.84 18.61
CA LEU A 217 23.83 -6.91 17.60
C LEU A 217 25.23 -6.90 18.20
N ALA A 218 25.43 -6.18 19.31
CA ALA A 218 26.67 -6.27 20.07
C ALA A 218 26.91 -7.71 20.56
N VAL A 219 25.89 -8.35 21.12
CA VAL A 219 25.96 -9.76 21.57
C VAL A 219 26.16 -10.71 20.37
N ALA A 220 25.39 -10.57 19.30
CA ALA A 220 25.55 -11.40 18.10
C ALA A 220 26.95 -11.24 17.48
N GLY A 221 27.47 -10.02 17.44
CA GLY A 221 28.83 -9.74 16.98
C GLY A 221 29.90 -10.36 17.88
N ALA A 222 29.70 -10.35 19.20
CA ALA A 222 30.59 -11.00 20.15
C ALA A 222 30.59 -12.54 19.99
N ILE A 223 29.42 -13.16 19.82
CA ILE A 223 29.30 -14.60 19.57
C ILE A 223 30.00 -14.98 18.26
N ALA A 224 29.71 -14.25 17.17
CA ALA A 224 30.36 -14.49 15.89
C ALA A 224 31.89 -14.33 15.97
N ALA A 225 32.38 -13.36 16.74
CA ALA A 225 33.82 -13.18 16.96
C ALA A 225 34.45 -14.35 17.75
N VAL A 226 33.75 -14.88 18.76
CA VAL A 226 34.19 -16.07 19.50
C VAL A 226 34.22 -17.30 18.60
N ASP A 227 33.16 -17.54 17.82
CA ASP A 227 33.07 -18.68 16.90
C ASP A 227 34.13 -18.63 15.79
N LEU A 228 34.49 -17.44 15.31
CA LEU A 228 35.54 -17.25 14.31
C LEU A 228 36.95 -17.38 14.89
N THR A 229 37.14 -17.15 16.20
CA THR A 229 38.46 -17.18 16.85
C THR A 229 38.74 -18.49 17.58
N GLN A 230 37.72 -19.27 17.93
CA GLN A 230 37.92 -20.59 18.50
C GLN A 230 38.31 -21.60 17.39
N PRO A 231 39.49 -22.24 17.50
CA PRO A 231 39.85 -23.29 16.55
C PRO A 231 38.86 -24.45 16.71
N LEU A 232 38.20 -24.84 15.62
CA LEU A 232 37.22 -25.94 15.60
C LEU A 232 37.83 -27.21 16.24
N PRO A 233 37.32 -27.66 17.41
CA PRO A 233 37.80 -28.87 18.06
C PRO A 233 37.34 -30.07 17.24
N GLY A 234 38.23 -30.61 16.39
CA GLY A 234 37.92 -31.73 15.50
C GLY A 234 38.73 -31.77 14.20
N LEU A 235 39.43 -30.70 13.84
CA LEU A 235 40.35 -30.65 12.70
C LEU A 235 41.80 -31.02 13.03
N GLU A 236 42.07 -31.54 14.24
CA GLU A 236 43.40 -31.99 14.66
C GLU A 236 43.83 -33.34 14.03
N GLY A 237 42.92 -34.06 13.36
CA GLY A 237 43.17 -35.41 12.85
C GLY A 237 43.88 -35.53 11.50
N GLY A 238 44.24 -34.44 10.81
CA GLY A 238 44.72 -34.58 9.44
C GLY A 238 45.49 -33.41 8.87
N GLY A 239 46.67 -33.10 9.44
CA GLY A 239 47.92 -32.72 8.76
C GLY A 239 47.97 -31.56 7.74
N ARG A 240 46.85 -31.04 7.23
CA ARG A 240 46.79 -29.83 6.42
C ARG A 240 46.46 -28.69 7.36
N ARG A 241 47.52 -28.10 7.91
CA ARG A 241 47.47 -26.70 8.34
C ARG A 241 47.01 -25.90 7.12
N LEU A 242 45.71 -25.64 7.02
CA LEU A 242 45.24 -24.54 6.17
C LEU A 242 45.98 -23.31 6.72
N PRO A 243 46.79 -22.63 5.91
CA PRO A 243 47.54 -21.48 6.39
C PRO A 243 46.53 -20.48 6.95
N VAL A 244 46.59 -20.26 8.26
CA VAL A 244 45.81 -19.24 8.97
C VAL A 244 46.07 -17.84 8.38
N GLU A 245 47.08 -17.71 7.53
CA GLU A 245 47.35 -16.55 6.67
C GLU A 245 46.24 -16.26 5.64
N TRP A 246 45.38 -17.23 5.27
CA TRP A 246 44.33 -17.05 4.24
C TRP A 246 42.98 -16.55 4.78
N LEU A 247 42.65 -16.77 6.06
CA LEU A 247 41.64 -15.95 6.74
C LEU A 247 42.36 -14.75 7.35
N GLY A 248 42.61 -13.75 6.51
CA GLY A 248 43.30 -12.51 6.86
C GLY A 248 42.64 -11.74 8.00
N ALA A 249 42.89 -12.17 9.25
CA ALA A 249 42.71 -11.38 10.45
C ALA A 249 43.58 -10.09 10.42
N GLN A 250 44.61 -10.05 9.58
CA GLN A 250 45.37 -8.81 9.29
C GLN A 250 44.60 -7.81 8.42
N GLY A 251 43.67 -8.23 7.55
CA GLY A 251 42.87 -7.30 6.75
C GLY A 251 41.95 -6.42 7.61
N TRP A 252 41.41 -6.99 8.70
CA TRP A 252 40.58 -6.25 9.67
C TRP A 252 41.41 -5.39 10.63
N LEU A 253 42.68 -5.70 10.85
CA LEU A 253 43.62 -4.84 11.59
C LEU A 253 44.03 -3.59 10.81
N HIS A 254 43.91 -3.60 9.47
CA HIS A 254 44.16 -2.44 8.63
C HIS A 254 42.94 -1.52 8.45
N VAL A 255 41.75 -1.93 8.91
CA VAL A 255 40.60 -1.02 8.97
C VAL A 255 40.91 -0.01 10.08
N PRO A 256 41.10 1.28 9.77
CA PRO A 256 41.44 2.27 10.79
C PRO A 256 40.40 2.24 11.90
N LEU A 257 40.84 2.39 13.17
CA LEU A 257 39.97 2.35 14.35
C LEU A 257 38.76 3.28 14.22
N ALA A 258 38.91 4.40 13.52
CA ALA A 258 37.83 5.31 13.17
C ALA A 258 36.74 4.62 12.30
N ALA A 259 37.14 3.93 11.24
CA ALA A 259 36.20 3.19 10.38
C ALA A 259 35.52 2.05 11.13
N ARG A 260 36.23 1.34 12.03
CA ARG A 260 35.62 0.29 12.86
C ARG A 260 34.56 0.83 13.82
N ARG A 261 34.81 1.99 14.44
CA ARG A 261 33.82 2.67 15.31
C ARG A 261 32.60 3.13 14.51
N VAL A 262 32.82 3.74 13.34
CA VAL A 262 31.73 4.18 12.47
C VAL A 262 30.90 3.01 11.95
N LEU A 263 31.54 1.92 11.49
CA LEU A 263 30.82 0.73 11.03
C LEU A 263 30.04 0.08 12.18
N GLY A 264 30.65 -0.03 13.36
CA GLY A 264 29.99 -0.58 14.56
C GLY A 264 28.77 0.23 14.98
N ALA A 265 28.78 1.55 14.79
CA ALA A 265 27.62 2.40 15.02
C ALA A 265 26.54 2.25 13.92
N LEU A 266 26.93 2.08 12.65
CA LEU A 266 25.99 2.02 11.53
C LEU A 266 25.25 0.68 11.40
N VAL A 267 25.88 -0.44 11.76
CA VAL A 267 25.27 -1.77 11.62
C VAL A 267 23.95 -1.88 12.41
N PRO A 268 23.88 -1.48 13.70
CA PRO A 268 22.62 -1.48 14.42
C PRO A 268 21.57 -0.55 13.87
N ALA A 269 21.97 0.62 13.38
CA ALA A 269 21.08 1.54 12.70
C ALA A 269 20.40 0.87 11.49
N LEU A 270 21.20 0.22 10.64
CA LEU A 270 20.74 -0.44 9.42
C LEU A 270 19.87 -1.66 9.72
N CYS A 271 20.23 -2.47 10.71
CA CYS A 271 19.43 -3.63 11.11
C CYS A 271 18.09 -3.22 11.73
N SER A 272 18.08 -2.20 12.59
CA SER A 272 16.85 -1.65 13.17
C SER A 272 15.94 -1.07 12.09
N ALA A 273 16.54 -0.27 11.18
CA ALA A 273 15.87 0.26 10.01
C ALA A 273 15.27 -0.85 9.14
N PHE A 274 16.05 -1.89 8.81
CA PHE A 274 15.61 -3.05 8.03
C PHE A 274 14.42 -3.75 8.70
N TYR A 275 14.50 -4.00 10.00
CA TYR A 275 13.42 -4.65 10.75
C TYR A 275 12.13 -3.82 10.75
N ALA A 276 12.25 -2.51 11.04
CA ALA A 276 11.11 -1.60 11.01
C ALA A 276 10.50 -1.49 9.60
N GLY A 277 11.34 -1.38 8.58
CA GLY A 277 10.93 -1.40 7.18
C GLY A 277 10.20 -2.70 6.82
N HIS A 278 10.71 -3.85 7.25
CA HIS A 278 10.08 -5.15 7.01
C HIS A 278 8.70 -5.24 7.67
N VAL A 279 8.57 -4.80 8.92
CA VAL A 279 7.26 -4.73 9.61
C VAL A 279 6.30 -3.80 8.87
N ALA A 280 6.76 -2.62 8.44
CA ALA A 280 5.96 -1.69 7.65
C ALA A 280 5.51 -2.30 6.31
N THR A 281 6.40 -3.01 5.59
CA THR A 281 6.03 -3.67 4.33
C THR A 281 4.94 -4.69 4.51
N ARG A 282 4.99 -5.51 5.56
CA ARG A 282 3.95 -6.52 5.80
C ARG A 282 2.57 -5.93 6.01
N ARG A 283 2.48 -4.69 6.53
CA ARG A 283 1.22 -3.96 6.71
C ARG A 283 0.75 -3.24 5.45
N LEU A 284 1.67 -2.90 4.54
CA LEU A 284 1.38 -2.17 3.30
C LEU A 284 1.26 -3.06 2.06
N ASP A 285 1.77 -4.28 2.11
CA ASP A 285 1.73 -5.24 1.01
C ASP A 285 0.33 -5.86 0.87
N VAL A 286 0.11 -6.56 -0.24
CA VAL A 286 -1.15 -7.24 -0.54
C VAL A 286 -1.41 -8.33 0.51
N ASN A 287 -2.56 -8.26 1.18
CA ASN A 287 -2.95 -9.28 2.15
C ASN A 287 -3.05 -10.66 1.45
N VAL A 288 -2.64 -11.72 2.14
CA VAL A 288 -2.70 -13.10 1.62
C VAL A 288 -4.12 -13.46 1.17
N HIS A 289 -5.15 -13.01 1.91
CA HIS A 289 -6.55 -13.24 1.53
C HIS A 289 -6.94 -12.51 0.24
N GLN A 290 -6.47 -11.27 0.04
CA GLN A 290 -6.70 -10.52 -1.20
C GLN A 290 -5.99 -11.19 -2.38
N ALA A 291 -4.75 -11.64 -2.19
CA ALA A 291 -4.02 -12.36 -3.22
C ALA A 291 -4.70 -13.69 -3.59
N TRP A 292 -5.24 -14.40 -2.61
CA TRP A 292 -5.98 -15.64 -2.83
C TRP A 292 -7.32 -15.39 -3.56
N ALA A 293 -8.10 -14.40 -3.11
CA ALA A 293 -9.34 -14.01 -3.77
C ALA A 293 -9.12 -13.54 -5.22
N LEU A 294 -8.04 -12.79 -5.47
CA LEU A 294 -7.66 -12.40 -6.83
C LEU A 294 -7.30 -13.59 -7.70
N ARG A 295 -6.56 -14.57 -7.16
CA ARG A 295 -6.21 -15.79 -7.88
C ARG A 295 -7.45 -16.61 -8.25
N GLU A 296 -8.41 -16.73 -7.34
CA GLU A 296 -9.68 -17.40 -7.61
C GLU A 296 -10.51 -16.64 -8.64
N ALA A 297 -10.59 -15.30 -8.52
CA ALA A 297 -11.27 -14.45 -9.48
C ALA A 297 -10.64 -14.51 -10.87
N TRP A 298 -9.31 -14.63 -10.99
CA TRP A 298 -8.63 -14.81 -12.28
C TRP A 298 -8.98 -16.14 -12.94
N ALA A 299 -9.10 -17.21 -12.17
CA ALA A 299 -9.49 -18.52 -12.67
C ALA A 299 -10.97 -18.54 -13.12
N GLY A 300 -11.83 -17.75 -12.47
CA GLY A 300 -13.25 -17.63 -12.79
C GLY A 300 -13.64 -16.49 -13.75
N ALA A 301 -12.69 -15.63 -14.15
CA ALA A 301 -12.97 -14.37 -14.84
C ALA A 301 -13.75 -14.58 -16.14
N ASP A 302 -13.34 -15.51 -16.99
CA ASP A 302 -13.97 -15.73 -18.31
C ASP A 302 -15.45 -16.12 -18.16
N ARG A 303 -15.78 -16.96 -17.17
CA ARG A 303 -17.17 -17.36 -16.90
C ARG A 303 -17.99 -16.19 -16.33
N TYR A 304 -17.43 -15.48 -15.35
CA TYR A 304 -18.10 -14.37 -14.70
C TYR A 304 -18.43 -13.24 -15.69
N PHE A 305 -17.46 -12.82 -16.50
CA PHE A 305 -17.65 -11.72 -17.44
C PHE A 305 -18.50 -12.10 -18.65
N LEU A 306 -18.53 -13.38 -19.04
CA LEU A 306 -19.50 -13.87 -20.01
C LEU A 306 -20.94 -13.72 -19.51
N HIS A 307 -21.20 -14.09 -18.24
CA HIS A 307 -22.52 -13.90 -17.62
C HIS A 307 -22.87 -12.42 -17.46
N ALA A 308 -21.94 -11.60 -16.95
CA ALA A 308 -22.16 -10.16 -16.80
C ALA A 308 -22.37 -9.44 -18.14
N ALA A 309 -21.68 -9.88 -19.21
CA ALA A 309 -21.92 -9.38 -20.56
C ALA A 309 -23.31 -9.76 -21.06
N ALA A 310 -23.76 -11.00 -20.81
CA ALA A 310 -25.10 -11.44 -21.18
C ALA A 310 -26.20 -10.65 -20.47
N GLU A 311 -26.06 -10.40 -19.18
CA GLU A 311 -27.00 -9.57 -18.39
C GLU A 311 -27.07 -8.14 -18.94
N ARG A 312 -25.91 -7.51 -19.22
CA ARG A 312 -25.88 -6.15 -19.77
C ARG A 312 -26.47 -6.05 -21.16
N VAL A 313 -26.25 -7.04 -22.01
CA VAL A 313 -26.87 -7.11 -23.34
C VAL A 313 -28.38 -7.27 -23.21
N ALA A 314 -28.87 -8.04 -22.24
CA ALA A 314 -30.30 -8.18 -21.98
C ALA A 314 -30.93 -6.86 -21.50
N GLU A 315 -30.23 -6.11 -20.64
CA GLU A 315 -30.67 -4.78 -20.20
C GLU A 315 -30.58 -3.71 -21.30
N ARG A 316 -29.57 -3.83 -22.18
CA ARG A 316 -29.24 -2.85 -23.22
C ARG A 316 -28.83 -3.56 -24.52
N PRO A 317 -29.80 -4.03 -25.33
CA PRO A 317 -29.52 -4.77 -26.57
C PRO A 317 -28.79 -3.90 -27.61
N GLU A 318 -28.87 -2.58 -27.48
CA GLU A 318 -28.17 -1.60 -28.33
C GLU A 318 -26.64 -1.78 -28.32
N ILE A 319 -26.06 -2.35 -27.26
CA ILE A 319 -24.61 -2.57 -27.14
C ILE A 319 -24.08 -3.51 -28.22
N LEU A 320 -24.91 -4.45 -28.72
CA LEU A 320 -24.49 -5.42 -29.72
C LEU A 320 -24.76 -4.98 -31.17
N LYS A 321 -25.48 -3.88 -31.43
CA LYS A 321 -25.85 -3.48 -32.79
C LYS A 321 -24.60 -3.12 -33.62
N PRO A 322 -24.22 -3.94 -34.61
CA PRO A 322 -23.06 -3.67 -35.47
C PRO A 322 -23.40 -2.50 -36.39
N GLY A 323 -23.03 -1.28 -35.98
CA GLY A 323 -23.39 -0.06 -36.72
C GLY A 323 -23.49 1.17 -35.83
N SER A 324 -23.69 0.98 -34.52
CA SER A 324 -23.48 2.03 -33.51
C SER A 324 -21.99 2.30 -33.24
N ARG A 325 -21.08 1.78 -34.07
CA ARG A 325 -19.71 2.27 -34.12
C ARG A 325 -19.80 3.69 -34.66
N SER A 326 -19.92 4.67 -33.76
CA SER A 326 -19.48 6.02 -34.09
C SER A 326 -18.13 5.88 -34.78
N SER A 327 -17.98 6.45 -35.98
CA SER A 327 -16.85 6.24 -36.89
C SER A 327 -15.52 6.81 -36.37
N GLY A 328 -15.27 6.76 -35.07
CA GLY A 328 -13.94 6.89 -34.51
C GLY A 328 -13.18 5.60 -34.77
N ALA A 329 -12.44 5.57 -35.88
CA ALA A 329 -11.47 4.53 -36.18
C ALA A 329 -10.66 4.19 -34.91
N ALA A 330 -10.73 2.93 -34.47
CA ALA A 330 -9.81 2.44 -33.47
C ALA A 330 -8.39 2.78 -33.96
N PRO A 331 -7.56 3.50 -33.18
CA PRO A 331 -6.20 3.74 -33.59
C PRO A 331 -5.55 2.37 -33.76
N ALA A 332 -5.16 2.06 -35.00
CA ALA A 332 -4.41 0.85 -35.30
C ALA A 332 -3.25 0.82 -34.29
N ALA A 333 -3.19 -0.26 -33.50
CA ALA A 333 -2.05 -0.47 -32.62
C ALA A 333 -0.79 -0.32 -33.49
N PRO A 334 0.13 0.61 -33.19
CA PRO A 334 1.29 0.82 -34.02
C PRO A 334 2.00 -0.53 -34.11
N ALA A 335 2.09 -1.07 -35.32
CA ALA A 335 2.87 -2.27 -35.59
C ALA A 335 4.28 -1.98 -35.07
N ALA A 336 4.63 -2.61 -33.95
CA ALA A 336 5.91 -2.44 -33.31
C ALA A 336 6.97 -2.95 -34.30
N ARG A 337 7.59 -2.03 -35.05
CA ARG A 337 8.86 -2.30 -35.71
C ARG A 337 9.84 -2.69 -34.61
N PRO A 338 10.50 -3.86 -34.70
CA PRO A 338 11.60 -4.16 -33.79
C PRO A 338 12.73 -3.17 -34.10
N ALA A 339 12.79 -2.09 -33.31
CA ALA A 339 13.96 -1.24 -33.27
C ALA A 339 15.10 -2.06 -32.63
N ALA A 340 16.18 -2.24 -33.38
CA ALA A 340 17.39 -2.88 -32.89
C ALA A 340 17.85 -2.19 -31.60
N ALA A 341 17.87 -2.95 -30.51
CA ALA A 341 18.41 -2.48 -29.24
C ALA A 341 19.93 -2.30 -29.35
N PRO A 342 20.52 -1.20 -28.84
CA PRO A 342 21.95 -1.13 -28.62
C PRO A 342 22.37 -2.12 -27.53
N PRO A 343 23.58 -2.70 -27.58
CA PRO A 343 24.04 -3.65 -26.58
C PRO A 343 24.34 -2.93 -25.27
N ALA A 344 23.44 -3.04 -24.30
CA ALA A 344 23.71 -2.63 -22.91
C ALA A 344 24.13 -3.88 -22.11
N GLN A 345 25.44 -4.04 -21.94
CA GLN A 345 26.02 -4.81 -20.83
C GLN A 345 25.71 -4.11 -19.51
N GLY A 346 25.28 -4.86 -18.49
CA GLY A 346 25.34 -4.40 -17.09
C GLY A 346 24.10 -4.68 -16.25
N MET A 347 24.15 -5.81 -15.53
CA MET A 347 23.40 -6.20 -14.32
C MET A 347 22.10 -5.45 -13.94
N GLY A 348 20.99 -6.21 -13.95
CA GLY A 348 19.88 -6.04 -12.99
C GLY A 348 18.68 -5.20 -13.46
N GLY A 349 17.97 -5.65 -14.49
CA GLY A 349 16.73 -5.01 -14.97
C GLY A 349 15.44 -5.73 -14.53
N PRO A 350 14.31 -5.01 -14.34
CA PRO A 350 13.02 -5.57 -13.91
C PRO A 350 12.34 -6.38 -15.03
N VAL A 351 11.55 -7.39 -14.62
CA VAL A 351 10.75 -8.24 -15.51
C VAL A 351 9.70 -7.40 -16.23
N THR A 352 9.93 -7.11 -17.51
CA THR A 352 8.90 -6.62 -18.44
C THR A 352 8.06 -7.80 -18.90
N VAL A 353 6.82 -7.90 -18.39
CA VAL A 353 5.84 -8.85 -18.90
C VAL A 353 5.19 -8.24 -20.13
N THR A 354 5.73 -8.55 -21.31
CA THR A 354 5.14 -8.16 -22.59
C THR A 354 4.01 -9.14 -22.91
N PHE A 355 2.77 -8.74 -22.74
CA PHE A 355 1.62 -9.50 -23.24
C PHE A 355 1.45 -9.21 -24.73
N ALA A 356 1.91 -10.13 -25.56
CA ALA A 356 1.53 -10.18 -26.97
C ALA A 356 0.19 -10.91 -27.06
N SER A 357 -0.91 -10.19 -27.26
CA SER A 357 -2.15 -10.82 -27.71
C SER A 357 -1.94 -11.28 -29.16
N MET A 358 -1.98 -12.60 -29.39
CA MET A 358 -2.08 -13.14 -30.75
C MET A 358 -3.47 -12.79 -31.28
N GLY A 359 -3.55 -11.78 -32.14
CA GLY A 359 -4.67 -11.59 -33.04
C GLY A 359 -4.49 -12.49 -34.26
N SER A 360 -5.34 -13.49 -34.42
CA SER A 360 -5.52 -14.20 -35.69
C SER A 360 -6.18 -13.23 -36.67
N GLY A 361 -5.38 -12.70 -37.61
CA GLY A 361 -5.87 -11.81 -38.65
C GLY A 361 -6.61 -12.57 -39.75
N GLU A 362 -7.84 -12.15 -40.02
CA GLU A 362 -8.46 -12.31 -41.34
C GLU A 362 -8.50 -10.95 -42.05
N PRO A 363 -8.19 -10.87 -43.36
CA PRO A 363 -8.28 -9.64 -44.12
C PRO A 363 -9.72 -9.41 -44.60
N ALA A 364 -10.44 -8.47 -44.00
CA ALA A 364 -11.74 -8.03 -44.51
C ALA A 364 -11.56 -6.97 -45.60
N ALA A 365 -11.94 -7.32 -46.82
CA ALA A 365 -12.02 -6.45 -47.98
C ALA A 365 -13.06 -5.35 -47.76
N TRP A 366 -12.66 -4.09 -47.93
CA TRP A 366 -13.56 -2.94 -47.95
C TRP A 366 -14.06 -2.71 -49.38
N GLY A 367 -15.36 -2.87 -49.60
CA GLY A 367 -16.01 -2.65 -50.88
C GLY A 367 -17.43 -2.11 -50.72
N ALA A 368 -17.57 -0.82 -51.00
CA ALA A 368 -18.70 -0.08 -51.57
C ALA A 368 -20.15 -0.56 -51.33
N GLY A 369 -20.95 0.30 -50.68
CA GLY A 369 -22.41 0.26 -50.75
C GLY A 369 -23.09 1.12 -49.70
N ALA A 370 -23.26 2.43 -49.96
CA ALA A 370 -23.85 3.41 -49.04
C ALA A 370 -25.26 3.89 -49.46
N ALA A 371 -26.12 3.02 -50.01
CA ALA A 371 -27.38 3.49 -50.61
C ALA A 371 -28.64 2.64 -50.34
N GLU A 372 -28.67 1.79 -49.32
CA GLU A 372 -29.90 1.09 -48.89
C GLU A 372 -29.94 1.05 -47.36
N LEU A 373 -30.68 1.97 -46.72
CA LEU A 373 -30.66 2.17 -45.26
C LEU A 373 -32.05 2.18 -44.59
N GLU A 374 -33.09 1.69 -45.25
CA GLU A 374 -34.45 1.65 -44.66
C GLU A 374 -35.12 0.26 -44.60
N GLU A 375 -34.36 -0.81 -44.85
CA GLU A 375 -34.84 -2.19 -44.66
C GLU A 375 -33.85 -3.03 -43.84
N ALA A 376 -33.21 -2.41 -42.84
CA ALA A 376 -32.33 -3.09 -41.90
C ALA A 376 -33.16 -4.00 -40.97
N ALA A 377 -33.41 -5.20 -41.49
CA ALA A 377 -33.93 -6.35 -40.78
C ALA A 377 -33.26 -6.51 -39.40
N GLU A 378 -34.00 -7.10 -38.46
CA GLU A 378 -33.49 -7.62 -37.19
C GLU A 378 -32.40 -8.69 -37.43
N GLU A 379 -31.23 -8.27 -37.89
CA GLU A 379 -30.07 -9.13 -38.02
C GLU A 379 -29.65 -9.51 -36.60
N ALA A 380 -29.91 -10.77 -36.24
CA ALA A 380 -29.48 -11.33 -34.98
C ALA A 380 -27.96 -11.08 -34.82
N PRO A 381 -27.50 -10.65 -33.63
CA PRO A 381 -26.10 -10.34 -33.42
C PRO A 381 -25.22 -11.53 -33.83
N PRO A 382 -24.05 -11.29 -34.46
CA PRO A 382 -23.24 -12.37 -35.00
C PRO A 382 -22.91 -13.39 -33.90
N PRO A 383 -23.04 -14.70 -34.17
CA PRO A 383 -22.82 -15.76 -33.20
C PRO A 383 -21.37 -15.74 -32.73
N GLY A 384 -21.11 -15.05 -31.62
CA GLY A 384 -19.75 -14.85 -31.09
C GLY A 384 -19.50 -13.49 -30.44
N ALA A 385 -20.25 -12.44 -30.79
CA ALA A 385 -20.03 -11.09 -30.26
C ALA A 385 -20.06 -11.03 -28.73
N LEU A 386 -21.00 -11.75 -28.11
CA LEU A 386 -21.12 -11.82 -26.64
C LEU A 386 -19.93 -12.55 -26.00
N ARG A 387 -19.39 -13.59 -26.65
CA ARG A 387 -18.20 -14.31 -26.16
C ARG A 387 -16.96 -13.43 -26.25
N GLN A 388 -16.83 -12.67 -27.34
CA GLN A 388 -15.73 -11.73 -27.51
C GLN A 388 -15.78 -10.61 -26.48
N LEU A 389 -16.95 -10.00 -26.26
CA LEU A 389 -17.14 -8.98 -25.22
C LEU A 389 -16.80 -9.52 -23.81
N GLY A 390 -17.23 -10.74 -23.48
CA GLY A 390 -16.90 -11.39 -22.22
C GLY A 390 -15.39 -11.63 -22.05
N ALA A 391 -14.71 -12.08 -23.11
CA ALA A 391 -13.26 -12.28 -23.11
C ALA A 391 -12.50 -10.95 -22.93
N ASP A 392 -12.91 -9.90 -23.67
CA ASP A 392 -12.31 -8.57 -23.56
C ASP A 392 -12.45 -7.98 -22.14
N MET A 393 -13.60 -8.18 -21.49
CA MET A 393 -13.82 -7.77 -20.10
C MET A 393 -12.98 -8.59 -19.11
N ALA A 394 -12.82 -9.88 -19.32
CA ALA A 394 -11.97 -10.74 -18.49
C ALA A 394 -10.49 -10.35 -18.59
N ASP A 395 -10.00 -10.06 -19.79
CA ASP A 395 -8.63 -9.60 -20.02
C ASP A 395 -8.39 -8.19 -19.46
N ALA A 396 -9.38 -7.30 -19.58
CA ALA A 396 -9.34 -6.00 -18.90
C ALA A 396 -9.24 -6.18 -17.38
N PHE A 397 -10.01 -7.10 -16.79
CA PHE A 397 -9.94 -7.41 -15.36
C PHE A 397 -8.58 -7.96 -14.92
N ARG A 398 -8.01 -8.94 -15.64
CA ARG A 398 -6.66 -9.46 -15.39
C ARG A 398 -5.62 -8.34 -15.45
N THR A 399 -5.73 -7.45 -16.43
CA THR A 399 -4.81 -6.31 -16.59
C THR A 399 -4.91 -5.32 -15.42
N VAL A 400 -6.13 -4.90 -15.06
CA VAL A 400 -6.37 -3.94 -13.98
C VAL A 400 -5.91 -4.49 -12.62
N SER A 401 -6.25 -5.74 -12.34
CA SER A 401 -5.84 -6.41 -11.09
C SER A 401 -4.33 -6.63 -11.01
N ALA A 402 -3.66 -7.00 -12.11
CA ALA A 402 -2.20 -7.09 -12.15
C ALA A 402 -1.54 -5.71 -11.91
N LEU A 403 -2.06 -4.65 -12.53
CA LEU A 403 -1.60 -3.27 -12.30
C LEU A 403 -1.81 -2.84 -10.84
N TRP A 404 -2.94 -3.19 -10.24
CA TRP A 404 -3.21 -2.94 -8.83
C TRP A 404 -2.23 -3.67 -7.89
N MET A 405 -1.90 -4.94 -8.16
CA MET A 405 -0.89 -5.66 -7.37
C MET A 405 0.50 -5.02 -7.50
N LEU A 406 0.86 -4.58 -8.71
CA LEU A 406 2.13 -3.88 -8.95
C LEU A 406 2.18 -2.51 -8.25
N SER A 407 1.08 -1.76 -8.24
CA SER A 407 1.02 -0.47 -7.52
C SER A 407 1.16 -0.68 -6.01
N ARG A 408 0.48 -1.67 -5.44
CA ARG A 408 0.61 -2.04 -4.01
C ARG A 408 2.03 -2.42 -3.63
N ARG A 409 2.71 -3.23 -4.44
CA ARG A 409 4.13 -3.56 -4.22
C ARG A 409 5.05 -2.34 -4.28
N ARG A 410 4.77 -1.38 -5.16
CA ARG A 410 5.54 -0.11 -5.23
C ARG A 410 5.32 0.72 -3.98
N VAL A 411 4.08 0.83 -3.50
CA VAL A 411 3.72 1.51 -2.26
C VAL A 411 4.42 0.86 -1.07
N ALA A 412 4.37 -0.47 -0.94
CA ALA A 412 5.04 -1.20 0.13
C ALA A 412 6.56 -0.99 0.11
N ARG A 413 7.21 -1.04 -1.07
CA ARG A 413 8.65 -0.74 -1.21
C ARG A 413 8.99 0.70 -0.86
N LEU A 414 8.16 1.67 -1.24
CA LEU A 414 8.38 3.05 -0.85
C LEU A 414 8.24 3.22 0.68
N GLY A 415 7.22 2.60 1.27
CA GLY A 415 7.02 2.56 2.72
C GLY A 415 8.22 1.94 3.45
N TYR A 416 8.75 0.81 2.94
CA TYR A 416 9.98 0.21 3.43
C TYR A 416 11.13 1.22 3.50
N VAL A 417 11.43 1.86 2.37
CA VAL A 417 12.57 2.77 2.25
C VAL A 417 12.40 3.97 3.18
N LEU A 418 11.21 4.57 3.22
CA LEU A 418 10.93 5.72 4.09
C LEU A 418 11.02 5.35 5.57
N THR A 419 10.48 4.20 5.98
CA THR A 419 10.61 3.72 7.37
C THR A 419 12.06 3.44 7.73
N CYS A 420 12.82 2.79 6.84
CA CYS A 420 14.25 2.56 7.04
C CYS A 420 15.02 3.88 7.22
N LEU A 421 14.76 4.87 6.37
CA LEU A 421 15.39 6.19 6.45
C LEU A 421 15.04 6.92 7.74
N ASN A 422 13.77 6.90 8.16
CA ASN A 422 13.33 7.52 9.41
C ASN A 422 14.00 6.89 10.64
N VAL A 423 14.02 5.56 10.72
CA VAL A 423 14.66 4.87 11.86
C VAL A 423 16.17 5.07 11.86
N SER A 424 16.81 5.03 10.69
CA SER A 424 18.25 5.34 10.57
C SER A 424 18.56 6.76 11.01
N TYR A 425 17.71 7.73 10.64
CA TYR A 425 17.86 9.13 11.02
C TYR A 425 17.71 9.32 12.54
N LEU A 426 16.69 8.71 13.16
CA LEU A 426 16.52 8.75 14.62
C LEU A 426 17.69 8.07 15.34
N TYR A 427 18.26 7.01 14.78
CA TYR A 427 19.46 6.38 15.31
C TYR A 427 20.68 7.30 15.24
N ILE A 428 20.86 8.03 14.13
CA ILE A 428 21.94 9.01 14.02
C ILE A 428 21.79 10.09 15.09
N ILE A 429 20.58 10.61 15.32
CA ILE A 429 20.32 11.59 16.39
C ILE A 429 20.69 11.02 17.75
N TRP A 430 20.30 9.78 18.04
CA TRP A 430 20.64 9.13 19.29
C TRP A 430 22.16 9.01 19.47
N HIS A 431 22.86 8.56 18.42
CA HIS A 431 24.31 8.40 18.47
C HIS A 431 25.06 9.73 18.59
N THR A 432 24.56 10.83 18.01
CA THR A 432 25.21 12.14 18.10
C THR A 432 24.98 12.83 19.44
N THR A 433 23.83 12.58 20.07
CA THR A 433 23.47 13.20 21.36
C THR A 433 23.82 12.35 22.57
N HIS A 434 24.04 11.05 22.36
CA HIS A 434 24.23 10.04 23.42
C HIS A 434 23.09 10.00 24.44
N ASP A 435 21.89 10.48 24.06
CA ASP A 435 20.74 10.57 24.92
C ASP A 435 19.47 10.26 24.13
N LEU A 436 18.70 9.27 24.59
CA LEU A 436 17.47 8.82 23.93
C LEU A 436 16.34 9.87 24.01
N ALA A 437 16.45 10.90 24.86
CA ALA A 437 15.48 12.00 24.88
C ALA A 437 15.39 12.73 23.54
N ALA A 438 16.52 12.93 22.85
CA ALA A 438 16.57 13.61 21.56
C ALA A 438 15.75 12.91 20.44
N PRO A 439 16.00 11.62 20.12
CA PRO A 439 15.19 10.91 19.13
C PRO A 439 13.74 10.71 19.58
N ILE A 440 13.46 10.60 20.88
CA ILE A 440 12.07 10.53 21.39
C ILE A 440 11.32 11.82 21.08
N THR A 441 11.90 12.98 21.39
CA THR A 441 11.26 14.26 21.08
C THR A 441 11.09 14.44 19.57
N ALA A 442 12.08 14.08 18.77
CA ALA A 442 11.99 14.15 17.31
C ALA A 442 10.88 13.24 16.76
N GLY A 443 10.84 11.99 17.21
CA GLY A 443 9.82 11.01 16.83
C GLY A 443 8.42 11.40 17.28
N LEU A 444 8.29 11.98 18.48
CA LEU A 444 7.01 12.43 19.04
C LEU A 444 6.42 13.56 18.22
N LEU A 445 7.24 14.58 17.88
CA LEU A 445 6.80 15.70 17.06
C LEU A 445 6.39 15.24 15.66
N LEU A 446 7.16 14.34 15.05
CA LEU A 446 6.83 13.77 13.74
C LEU A 446 5.52 12.99 13.81
N ALA A 447 5.37 12.09 14.77
CA ALA A 447 4.16 11.28 14.95
C ALA A 447 2.94 12.17 15.20
N LEU A 448 3.03 13.12 16.14
CA LEU A 448 1.95 14.06 16.43
C LEU A 448 1.52 14.83 15.18
N THR A 449 2.48 15.30 14.39
CA THR A 449 2.21 16.05 13.16
C THR A 449 1.50 15.17 12.13
N GLU A 450 1.94 13.93 11.94
CA GLU A 450 1.25 12.97 11.06
C GLU A 450 -0.17 12.67 11.54
N LEU A 451 -0.38 12.49 12.86
CA LEU A 451 -1.70 12.25 13.44
C LEU A 451 -2.65 13.44 13.21
N LEU A 452 -2.18 14.66 13.47
CA LEU A 452 -2.94 15.90 13.24
C LEU A 452 -3.26 16.10 11.75
N LEU A 453 -2.29 15.81 10.87
CA LEU A 453 -2.50 15.88 9.42
C LEU A 453 -3.55 14.87 8.96
N ILE A 454 -3.54 13.64 9.48
CA ILE A 454 -4.57 12.64 9.16
C ILE A 454 -5.95 13.12 9.64
N GLN A 455 -6.05 13.66 10.86
CA GLN A 455 -7.32 14.13 11.43
C GLN A 455 -7.91 15.32 10.65
N HIS A 456 -7.09 16.29 10.26
CA HIS A 456 -7.57 17.52 9.61
C HIS A 456 -7.80 17.40 8.10
N TYR A 457 -7.05 16.55 7.39
CA TYR A 457 -7.14 16.46 5.93
C TYR A 457 -8.47 15.82 5.45
N ASP A 458 -9.14 15.07 6.31
CA ASP A 458 -10.41 14.40 5.99
C ASP A 458 -11.62 15.34 5.91
N VAL A 459 -11.59 16.45 6.64
CA VAL A 459 -12.73 17.39 6.75
C VAL A 459 -13.03 18.07 5.40
N GLY A 460 -12.02 18.22 4.53
CA GLY A 460 -12.15 18.87 3.23
C GLY A 460 -12.56 17.94 2.08
N GLY A 461 -12.28 16.63 2.16
CA GLY A 461 -12.47 15.70 1.03
C GLY A 461 -13.86 15.05 0.96
N ALA A 462 -14.50 14.84 2.10
CA ALA A 462 -15.77 14.10 2.17
C ALA A 462 -17.02 14.96 1.87
N SER A 463 -16.95 16.28 2.06
CA SER A 463 -18.11 17.18 1.92
C SER A 463 -18.46 17.53 0.46
N VAL A 464 -17.51 17.44 -0.48
CA VAL A 464 -17.72 17.89 -1.87
C VAL A 464 -18.17 16.77 -2.83
N ARG A 465 -18.22 15.51 -2.38
CA ARG A 465 -18.70 14.36 -3.19
C ARG A 465 -19.74 13.50 -2.46
N SER A 466 -20.63 14.14 -1.72
CA SER A 466 -22.02 13.69 -1.71
C SER A 466 -22.51 13.75 -3.15
N ARG A 467 -22.39 12.60 -3.83
CA ARG A 467 -23.15 12.23 -5.02
C ARG A 467 -24.50 12.95 -4.93
N PRO A 468 -24.91 13.82 -5.89
CA PRO A 468 -26.28 14.29 -5.91
C PRO A 468 -27.11 13.01 -5.84
N ALA A 469 -27.82 12.83 -4.72
CA ALA A 469 -28.81 11.78 -4.62
C ALA A 469 -29.62 11.95 -5.88
N ALA A 470 -29.69 10.91 -6.70
CA ALA A 470 -30.46 10.94 -7.93
C ALA A 470 -31.87 11.37 -7.55
N ALA A 471 -32.14 12.67 -7.70
CA ALA A 471 -33.45 13.30 -7.55
C ALA A 471 -34.24 12.97 -8.81
N GLY A 472 -34.39 11.67 -9.04
CA GLY A 472 -34.95 11.05 -10.24
C GLY A 472 -35.66 9.75 -9.92
N ALA A 473 -36.00 9.50 -8.65
CA ALA A 473 -37.18 8.71 -8.33
C ALA A 473 -38.32 9.72 -8.22
N ALA A 474 -38.95 9.99 -9.36
CA ALA A 474 -40.25 10.63 -9.40
C ALA A 474 -41.14 9.94 -8.37
N ALA A 475 -41.48 10.64 -7.30
CA ALA A 475 -42.59 10.23 -6.47
C ALA A 475 -43.79 10.11 -7.42
N PRO A 476 -44.50 8.96 -7.45
CA PRO A 476 -45.71 8.87 -8.25
C PRO A 476 -46.63 9.98 -7.77
N GLU A 477 -46.98 10.90 -8.67
CA GLU A 477 -48.08 11.85 -8.47
C GLU A 477 -49.29 11.01 -8.03
N ARG A 478 -49.59 11.08 -6.75
CA ARG A 478 -50.83 10.56 -6.20
C ARG A 478 -51.91 11.50 -6.72
N ASN A 479 -52.40 11.18 -7.90
CA ASN A 479 -53.53 11.83 -8.53
C ASN A 479 -54.77 11.47 -7.69
N GLY A 480 -54.96 12.21 -6.60
CA GLY A 480 -56.11 12.13 -5.73
C GLY A 480 -57.26 12.90 -6.35
N GLY A 481 -57.92 12.27 -7.32
CA GLY A 481 -59.30 12.59 -7.65
C GLY A 481 -60.22 11.80 -6.72
N ASP A 482 -60.97 12.51 -5.88
CA ASP A 482 -62.34 12.22 -5.45
C ASP A 482 -62.82 13.43 -4.63
N ARG A 483 -63.79 14.22 -5.13
CA ARG A 483 -65.24 14.03 -4.94
C ARG A 483 -65.63 14.11 -3.47
N ASP A 484 -66.03 15.31 -3.02
CA ASP A 484 -67.43 15.71 -2.83
C ASP A 484 -67.56 17.23 -2.60
#